data_AF-A0A356K8R4-F1
#
_entry.id   AF-A0A356K8R4-F1
#
_cell.length_a   1.000
_cell.length_b   1.000
_cell.length_c   1.000
_cell.angle_alpha   90.00
_cell.angle_beta   90.00
_cell.angle_gamma   90.00
#
_symmetry.space_group_name_H-M   'P 1'
#
loop_
_entity.id
_entity.type
_entity.pdbx_description
1 polymer ?
#
loop_
_entity_poly.entity_id
_entity_poly.type
_entity_poly.pdbx_seq_one_letter_code
_entity_poly.pdbx_strand_id
1 'polypeptide(L)'
;MLIFEDNKDAIPIELVSSEILESWRSNQNENTLGWMVRTQFEGKANQHFFVPTTSGHPERVVAGIGERPSVTSIGDLPINLPPGNYRLNDADKAIILGWGLGAYQFAEYKDMRVLPRLFVGHDMPDVTAELNAIRLCRDLINTPTSDMLPHHLEGAARKVATRHDATMDVTTGDDLLVRGLNIIHAVGRASSSAPRLIDMRWGDPSSPAITLVGKGVCFDSGGLDLKSHGNMRLMKKDMGGAATVLGLADLIMSRGLPLRIRVLIPAVENAVSANAFRPGDVLHSYLGLTVEIDNTDAEGRLILCDALALAAEENPAMIIDYATLTGAARSALGTELPAMFSNSDDLAQAVIDSALSVEDPVWRMPLYSDYRMLLKSKIADIVNSANSPYGGAITAALFLERFVGEVPWLHFDIMGWNLRKRPAHPEGGEAMALRAMFEFLQRRYTGD
;
A
#
# COMPACT_ATOMS: atom_id res chain seq x y z
N MET A 1 18.77 9.28 4.17
CA MET A 1 18.61 8.58 5.46
C MET A 1 18.14 9.57 6.51
N LEU A 2 17.21 9.18 7.38
CA LEU A 2 16.71 10.00 8.49
C LEU A 2 17.37 9.55 9.80
N ILE A 3 17.77 10.49 10.65
CA ILE A 3 18.49 10.26 11.91
C ILE A 3 17.82 11.10 13.01
N PHE A 4 17.35 10.45 14.07
CA PHE A 4 16.63 11.07 15.19
C PHE A 4 17.57 11.55 16.30
N GLU A 5 18.63 12.24 15.90
CA GLU A 5 19.65 12.79 16.80
C GLU A 5 19.93 14.25 16.38
N ASP A 6 20.45 15.05 17.30
CA ASP A 6 20.97 16.38 16.96
C ASP A 6 22.40 16.27 16.40
N ASN A 7 22.71 17.13 15.44
CA ASN A 7 24.06 17.27 14.92
C ASN A 7 24.30 18.72 14.50
N LYS A 8 24.85 19.52 15.41
CA LYS A 8 25.07 20.95 15.20
C LYS A 8 26.05 21.27 14.06
N ASP A 9 26.92 20.31 13.73
CA ASP A 9 27.90 20.42 12.64
C ASP A 9 27.30 20.05 11.27
N ALA A 10 26.07 19.52 11.23
CA ALA A 10 25.37 19.26 9.99
C ALA A 10 24.89 20.57 9.31
N ILE A 11 24.89 20.57 7.98
CA ILE A 11 24.48 21.71 7.16
C ILE A 11 22.98 21.98 7.41
N PRO A 12 22.59 23.13 7.95
CA PRO A 12 21.19 23.43 8.18
C PRO A 12 20.44 23.53 6.84
N ILE A 13 19.25 22.93 6.80
CA ILE A 13 18.25 23.18 5.76
C ILE A 13 17.29 24.24 6.31
N GLU A 14 17.23 25.39 5.64
CA GLU A 14 16.27 26.45 5.90
C GLU A 14 15.06 26.27 4.98
N LEU A 15 13.88 26.05 5.56
CA LEU A 15 12.64 25.83 4.83
C LEU A 15 11.96 27.17 4.52
N VAL A 16 11.56 27.38 3.27
CA VAL A 16 10.89 28.61 2.80
C VAL A 16 9.62 28.24 2.05
N SER A 17 8.46 28.67 2.53
CA SER A 17 7.20 28.55 1.78
C SER A 17 7.06 29.69 0.78
N SER A 18 6.21 29.48 -0.24
CA SER A 18 5.85 30.56 -1.17
C SER A 18 5.16 31.73 -0.46
N GLU A 19 4.48 31.48 0.66
CA GLU A 19 3.80 32.52 1.45
C GLU A 19 4.77 33.45 2.18
N ILE A 20 5.85 32.90 2.74
CA ILE A 20 6.84 33.71 3.49
C ILE A 20 7.98 34.21 2.61
N LEU A 21 7.95 33.96 1.30
CA LEU A 21 9.10 34.21 0.43
C LEU A 21 9.53 35.68 0.42
N GLU A 22 8.59 36.64 0.37
CA GLU A 22 8.92 38.06 0.33
C GLU A 22 9.45 38.60 1.66
N SER A 23 8.88 38.16 2.78
CA SER A 23 9.40 38.51 4.10
C SER A 23 10.75 37.87 4.34
N TRP A 24 10.94 36.62 3.90
CA TRP A 24 12.22 35.92 3.93
C TRP A 24 13.29 36.67 3.14
N ARG A 25 12.99 37.07 1.89
CA ARG A 25 13.88 37.86 1.01
C ARG A 25 14.35 39.15 1.66
N SER A 26 13.44 39.86 2.31
CA SER A 26 13.73 41.15 2.96
C SER A 26 14.76 41.03 4.09
N ASN A 27 14.97 39.82 4.62
CA ASN A 27 15.92 39.52 5.69
C ASN A 27 17.23 38.87 5.19
N GLN A 28 17.44 38.74 3.88
CA GLN A 28 18.64 38.13 3.31
C GLN A 28 19.68 39.16 2.87
N ASN A 29 20.95 38.77 2.93
CA ASN A 29 22.04 39.56 2.36
C ASN A 29 22.09 39.44 0.83
N GLU A 30 22.84 40.35 0.19
CA GLU A 30 22.96 40.42 -1.28
C GLU A 30 23.52 39.14 -1.91
N ASN A 31 24.41 38.42 -1.23
CA ASN A 31 24.99 37.18 -1.74
C ASN A 31 23.91 36.08 -1.84
N THR A 32 23.15 35.86 -0.77
CA THR A 32 22.03 34.91 -0.75
C THR A 32 20.99 35.26 -1.81
N LEU A 33 20.60 36.54 -1.93
CA LEU A 33 19.66 37.00 -2.95
C LEU A 33 20.20 36.78 -4.37
N GLY A 34 21.49 37.02 -4.59
CA GLY A 34 22.15 36.75 -5.87
C GLY A 34 22.07 35.28 -6.28
N TRP A 35 22.26 34.35 -5.33
CA TRP A 35 22.08 32.91 -5.59
C TRP A 35 20.62 32.54 -5.83
N MET A 36 19.70 33.06 -5.01
CA MET A 36 18.26 32.86 -5.18
C MET A 36 17.81 33.19 -6.62
N VAL A 37 18.25 34.35 -7.15
CA VAL A 37 17.95 34.78 -8.53
C VAL A 37 18.58 33.83 -9.56
N ARG A 38 19.85 33.46 -9.39
CA ARG A 38 20.56 32.56 -10.32
C ARG A 38 19.95 31.17 -10.39
N THR A 39 19.43 30.67 -9.27
CA THR A 39 18.76 29.36 -9.20
C THR A 39 17.25 29.44 -9.45
N GLN A 40 16.72 30.62 -9.78
CA GLN A 40 15.29 30.85 -10.03
C GLN A 40 14.42 30.31 -8.88
N PHE A 41 14.86 30.56 -7.65
CA PHE A 41 14.18 30.07 -6.46
C PHE A 41 12.93 30.90 -6.15
N GLU A 42 11.79 30.22 -6.10
CA GLU A 42 10.45 30.79 -5.90
C GLU A 42 9.74 30.17 -4.69
N GLY A 43 10.46 29.44 -3.82
CA GLY A 43 9.87 28.75 -2.67
C GLY A 43 8.99 27.53 -3.05
N LYS A 44 9.00 27.10 -4.32
CA LYS A 44 8.26 25.92 -4.79
C LYS A 44 8.83 24.64 -4.17
N ALA A 45 7.95 23.65 -3.93
CA ALA A 45 8.34 22.36 -3.37
C ALA A 45 9.54 21.75 -4.14
N ASN A 46 10.50 21.23 -3.39
CA ASN A 46 11.74 20.60 -3.86
C ASN A 46 12.76 21.52 -4.57
N GLN A 47 12.45 22.80 -4.80
CA GLN A 47 13.48 23.76 -5.18
C GLN A 47 14.47 23.92 -4.03
N HIS A 48 15.76 24.02 -4.34
CA HIS A 48 16.76 24.28 -3.32
C HIS A 48 18.00 24.93 -3.92
N PHE A 49 18.76 25.62 -3.08
CA PHE A 49 20.10 26.09 -3.43
C PHE A 49 21.00 26.17 -2.20
N PHE A 50 22.30 26.10 -2.43
CA PHE A 50 23.31 26.25 -1.39
C PHE A 50 23.66 27.73 -1.21
N VAL A 51 23.72 28.18 0.05
CA VAL A 51 24.33 29.47 0.38
C VAL A 51 25.82 29.23 0.61
N PRO A 52 26.72 29.71 -0.29
CA PRO A 52 28.13 29.35 -0.22
C PRO A 52 28.88 30.17 0.83
N THR A 53 29.93 29.57 1.39
CA THR A 53 30.97 30.29 2.13
C THR A 53 32.27 30.34 1.33
N THR A 54 33.24 31.12 1.80
CA THR A 54 34.59 31.17 1.23
C THR A 54 35.41 29.88 1.47
N SER A 55 34.96 29.00 2.39
CA SER A 55 35.66 27.78 2.77
C SER A 55 35.37 26.57 1.86
N GLY A 56 34.45 26.71 0.90
CA GLY A 56 33.97 25.60 0.07
C GLY A 56 32.89 24.73 0.73
N HIS A 57 32.61 24.93 2.02
CA HIS A 57 31.46 24.34 2.70
C HIS A 57 30.25 25.30 2.66
N PRO A 58 29.04 24.85 2.32
CA PRO A 58 27.88 25.71 2.34
C PRO A 58 27.52 26.08 3.78
N GLU A 59 27.10 27.34 3.98
CA GLU A 59 26.58 27.82 5.26
C GLU A 59 25.29 27.08 5.61
N ARG A 60 24.42 26.92 4.60
CA ARG A 60 23.11 26.26 4.68
C ARG A 60 22.58 25.90 3.30
N VAL A 61 21.52 25.10 3.28
CA VAL A 61 20.68 24.86 2.10
C VAL A 61 19.36 25.58 2.30
N VAL A 62 18.94 26.42 1.35
CA VAL A 62 17.58 26.97 1.34
C VAL A 62 16.71 26.02 0.52
N ALA A 63 15.60 25.55 1.06
CA ALA A 63 14.70 24.59 0.44
C ALA A 63 13.25 25.12 0.40
N GLY A 64 12.65 25.10 -0.77
CA GLY A 64 11.27 25.50 -1.00
C GLY A 64 10.31 24.38 -0.60
N ILE A 65 9.27 24.72 0.16
CA ILE A 65 8.27 23.73 0.63
C ILE A 65 6.94 23.80 -0.11
N GLY A 66 6.77 24.78 -1.02
CA GLY A 66 5.47 25.09 -1.62
C GLY A 66 4.65 26.01 -0.72
N GLU A 67 3.32 25.90 -0.82
CA GLU A 67 2.39 26.74 -0.03
C GLU A 67 2.40 26.37 1.45
N ARG A 68 2.33 25.07 1.75
CA ARG A 68 2.28 24.53 3.11
C ARG A 68 3.16 23.28 3.24
N PRO A 69 3.56 22.90 4.48
CA PRO A 69 4.20 21.61 4.74
C PRO A 69 3.40 20.44 4.16
N SER A 70 4.10 19.54 3.49
CA SER A 70 3.56 18.35 2.82
C SER A 70 4.63 17.26 2.75
N VAL A 71 4.20 16.00 2.61
CA VAL A 71 5.11 14.88 2.32
C VAL A 71 5.86 15.06 1.01
N THR A 72 5.33 15.87 0.10
CA THR A 72 5.98 16.17 -1.18
C THR A 72 6.88 17.41 -1.13
N SER A 73 6.88 18.19 -0.04
CA SER A 73 7.62 19.46 0.06
C SER A 73 9.12 19.30 -0.20
N ILE A 74 9.74 18.27 0.39
CA ILE A 74 11.18 17.99 0.23
C ILE A 74 11.47 16.53 -0.15
N GLY A 75 10.47 15.80 -0.63
CA GLY A 75 10.60 14.38 -0.92
C GLY A 75 11.60 14.02 -2.03
N ASP A 76 12.06 14.99 -2.82
CA ASP A 76 13.12 14.80 -3.82
C ASP A 76 14.52 15.23 -3.34
N LEU A 77 14.63 15.94 -2.22
CA LEU A 77 15.93 16.36 -1.69
C LEU A 77 16.87 15.19 -1.36
N PRO A 78 16.41 14.05 -0.80
CA PRO A 78 17.30 12.90 -0.54
C PRO A 78 18.06 12.43 -1.77
N ILE A 79 17.51 12.64 -2.97
CA ILE A 79 18.08 12.16 -4.23
C ILE A 79 18.76 13.24 -5.06
N ASN A 80 18.57 14.52 -4.69
CA ASN A 80 19.13 15.67 -5.40
C ASN A 80 20.27 16.34 -4.61
N LEU A 81 20.30 16.21 -3.28
CA LEU A 81 21.42 16.69 -2.47
C LEU A 81 22.62 15.73 -2.54
N PRO A 82 23.85 16.26 -2.50
CA PRO A 82 25.05 15.44 -2.43
C PRO A 82 25.12 14.69 -1.10
N PRO A 83 25.89 13.59 -1.02
CA PRO A 83 26.15 12.92 0.25
C PRO A 83 26.71 13.88 1.28
N GLY A 84 26.16 13.85 2.49
CA GLY A 84 26.52 14.78 3.55
C GLY A 84 25.58 14.67 4.75
N ASN A 85 25.88 15.47 5.77
CA ASN A 85 25.04 15.63 6.95
C ASN A 85 24.26 16.93 6.83
N TYR A 86 22.94 16.81 6.89
CA TYR A 86 22.00 17.92 6.86
C TYR A 86 21.16 17.90 8.13
N ARG A 87 20.64 19.05 8.56
CA ARG A 87 19.73 19.11 9.70
C ARG A 87 18.51 19.97 9.44
N LEU A 88 17.39 19.57 10.01
CA LEU A 88 16.18 20.38 10.15
C LEU A 88 15.91 20.59 11.64
N ASN A 89 15.56 21.82 12.00
CA ASN A 89 15.14 22.16 13.36
C ASN A 89 13.63 22.37 13.35
N ASP A 90 12.90 21.72 14.25
CA ASP A 90 11.47 21.93 14.50
C ASP A 90 10.58 21.92 13.23
N ALA A 91 10.88 21.02 12.30
CA ALA A 91 10.13 20.88 11.06
C ALA A 91 8.84 20.08 11.26
N ASP A 92 7.84 20.38 10.44
CA ASP A 92 6.57 19.65 10.39
C ASP A 92 6.78 18.15 10.12
N LYS A 93 5.99 17.30 10.78
CA LYS A 93 6.02 15.84 10.64
C LYS A 93 5.95 15.41 9.16
N ALA A 94 5.11 16.04 8.36
CA ALA A 94 4.92 15.71 6.95
C ALA A 94 6.21 15.92 6.13
N ILE A 95 6.96 16.99 6.41
CA ILE A 95 8.23 17.30 5.74
C ILE A 95 9.28 16.23 6.06
N ILE A 96 9.38 15.86 7.34
CA ILE A 96 10.32 14.84 7.81
C ILE A 96 9.98 13.47 7.22
N LEU A 97 8.69 13.10 7.23
CA LEU A 97 8.18 11.89 6.60
C LEU A 97 8.48 11.88 5.09
N GLY A 98 8.24 13.00 4.41
CA GLY A 98 8.52 13.17 2.99
C GLY A 98 9.97 12.89 2.61
N TRP A 99 10.93 13.40 3.39
CA TRP A 99 12.34 13.07 3.23
C TRP A 99 12.59 11.57 3.41
N GLY A 100 12.04 10.96 4.46
CA GLY A 100 12.21 9.53 4.72
C GLY A 100 11.69 8.66 3.58
N LEU A 101 10.49 8.97 3.08
CA LEU A 101 9.85 8.27 1.96
C LEU A 101 10.65 8.42 0.66
N GLY A 102 11.17 9.63 0.39
CA GLY A 102 12.01 9.92 -0.77
C GLY A 102 13.41 9.31 -0.71
N ALA A 103 13.89 9.01 0.50
CA ALA A 103 15.17 8.37 0.73
C ALA A 103 15.13 6.83 0.57
N TYR A 104 13.97 6.24 0.26
CA TYR A 104 13.87 4.81 0.05
C TYR A 104 14.68 4.36 -1.18
N GLN A 105 15.45 3.29 -1.00
CA GLN A 105 16.19 2.61 -2.06
C GLN A 105 16.04 1.10 -1.87
N PHE A 106 15.62 0.40 -2.93
CA PHE A 106 15.62 -1.05 -2.96
C PHE A 106 17.00 -1.57 -3.35
N ALA A 107 17.78 -2.03 -2.37
CA ALA A 107 19.21 -2.34 -2.50
C ALA A 107 19.53 -3.85 -2.53
N GLU A 108 18.52 -4.73 -2.53
CA GLU A 108 18.73 -6.19 -2.39
C GLU A 108 19.52 -6.80 -3.56
N TYR A 109 19.33 -6.30 -4.77
CA TYR A 109 19.89 -6.90 -6.00
C TYR A 109 21.00 -6.07 -6.66
N LYS A 110 21.34 -4.91 -6.08
CA LYS A 110 22.41 -4.05 -6.59
C LYS A 110 22.84 -3.03 -5.55
N ASP A 111 24.10 -2.62 -5.66
CA ASP A 111 24.61 -1.50 -4.90
C ASP A 111 23.85 -0.21 -5.25
N MET A 112 23.50 0.53 -4.21
CA MET A 112 22.82 1.80 -4.31
C MET A 112 23.76 2.92 -3.88
N ARG A 113 23.60 4.09 -4.51
CA ARG A 113 24.39 5.27 -4.13
C ARG A 113 24.13 5.65 -2.67
N VAL A 114 25.16 6.19 -2.03
CA VAL A 114 25.04 6.78 -0.70
C VAL A 114 24.15 8.02 -0.78
N LEU A 115 23.13 8.07 0.07
CA LEU A 115 22.24 9.23 0.20
C LEU A 115 22.69 10.17 1.33
N PRO A 116 22.34 11.46 1.28
CA PRO A 116 22.47 12.38 2.41
C PRO A 116 21.75 11.87 3.66
N ARG A 117 22.29 12.24 4.83
CA ARG A 117 21.69 12.02 6.15
C ARG A 117 21.01 13.29 6.61
N LEU A 118 19.79 13.17 7.12
CA LEU A 118 19.02 14.26 7.72
C LEU A 118 18.87 14.01 9.22
N PHE A 119 19.37 14.94 10.02
CA PHE A 119 19.27 14.98 11.47
C PHE A 119 18.07 15.85 11.88
N VAL A 120 17.22 15.36 12.77
CA VAL A 120 15.98 16.06 13.22
C VAL A 120 15.89 16.27 14.74
N GLY A 121 16.93 15.93 15.49
CA GLY A 121 17.11 16.33 16.89
C GLY A 121 16.39 15.49 17.94
N HIS A 122 15.23 14.89 17.64
CA HIS A 122 14.44 14.12 18.61
C HIS A 122 13.79 12.90 17.97
N ASP A 123 13.41 11.92 18.79
CA ASP A 123 12.69 10.72 18.34
C ASP A 123 11.26 11.06 17.90
N MET A 124 10.84 10.47 16.79
CA MET A 124 9.49 10.63 16.21
C MET A 124 8.93 9.25 15.89
N PRO A 125 8.42 8.52 16.91
CA PRO A 125 8.01 7.12 16.74
C PRO A 125 6.90 6.93 15.70
N ASP A 126 6.01 7.92 15.51
CA ASP A 126 4.99 7.87 14.45
C ASP A 126 5.64 7.87 13.06
N VAL A 127 6.62 8.74 12.82
CA VAL A 127 7.33 8.81 11.53
C VAL A 127 8.10 7.52 11.29
N THR A 128 8.81 7.01 12.31
CA THR A 128 9.55 5.76 12.21
C THR A 128 8.64 4.58 11.87
N ALA A 129 7.49 4.47 12.55
CA ALA A 129 6.53 3.39 12.31
C ALA A 129 5.92 3.50 10.90
N GLU A 130 5.50 4.69 10.46
CA GLU A 130 4.97 4.90 9.10
C GLU A 130 6.00 4.55 8.01
N LEU A 131 7.25 5.00 8.18
CA LEU A 131 8.34 4.70 7.24
C LEU A 131 8.62 3.19 7.18
N ASN A 132 8.63 2.49 8.31
CA ASN A 132 8.86 1.05 8.36
C ASN A 132 7.74 0.26 7.68
N ALA A 133 6.48 0.62 7.94
CA ALA A 133 5.31 0.00 7.32
C ALA A 133 5.30 0.18 5.79
N ILE A 134 5.57 1.40 5.31
CA ILE A 134 5.65 1.67 3.87
C ILE A 134 6.85 0.99 3.24
N ARG A 135 8.01 1.00 3.92
CA ARG A 135 9.21 0.27 3.46
C ARG A 135 8.93 -1.22 3.31
N LEU A 136 8.27 -1.84 4.29
CA LEU A 136 7.87 -3.25 4.21
C LEU A 136 7.05 -3.51 2.95
N CYS A 137 6.02 -2.69 2.69
CA CYS A 137 5.20 -2.82 1.51
C CYS A 137 6.02 -2.70 0.20
N ARG A 138 6.85 -1.65 0.11
CA ARG A 138 7.72 -1.42 -1.05
C ARG A 138 8.71 -2.56 -1.28
N ASP A 139 9.36 -3.05 -0.23
CA ASP A 139 10.33 -4.14 -0.30
C ASP A 139 9.67 -5.44 -0.78
N LEU A 140 8.50 -5.81 -0.23
CA LEU A 140 7.79 -7.02 -0.64
C LEU A 140 7.36 -6.96 -2.11
N ILE A 141 6.81 -5.83 -2.57
CA ILE A 141 6.37 -5.65 -3.96
C ILE A 141 7.57 -5.57 -4.93
N ASN A 142 8.67 -4.94 -4.52
CA ASN A 142 9.85 -4.82 -5.36
C ASN A 142 10.62 -6.13 -5.51
N THR A 143 10.50 -7.05 -4.55
CA THR A 143 11.14 -8.36 -4.59
C THR A 143 10.64 -9.16 -5.81
N PRO A 144 11.52 -9.64 -6.69
CA PRO A 144 11.16 -10.55 -7.77
C PRO A 144 10.43 -11.80 -7.26
N THR A 145 9.52 -12.34 -8.06
CA THR A 145 8.73 -13.53 -7.69
C THR A 145 9.59 -14.73 -7.30
N SER A 146 10.77 -14.92 -7.91
CA SER A 146 11.71 -15.99 -7.54
C SER A 146 12.01 -16.02 -6.04
N ASP A 147 11.99 -14.84 -5.40
CA ASP A 147 12.34 -14.61 -4.00
C ASP A 147 11.12 -14.12 -3.19
N MET A 148 9.91 -14.18 -3.79
CA MET A 148 8.64 -13.75 -3.18
C MET A 148 7.45 -14.67 -3.51
N LEU A 149 7.70 -15.97 -3.74
CA LEU A 149 6.66 -17.02 -3.79
C LEU A 149 5.81 -17.10 -2.49
N PRO A 150 4.66 -17.81 -2.48
CA PRO A 150 3.76 -17.88 -1.33
C PRO A 150 4.41 -18.19 0.03
N HIS A 151 5.43 -19.07 0.07
CA HIS A 151 6.16 -19.38 1.29
C HIS A 151 7.09 -18.26 1.77
N HIS A 152 7.60 -17.42 0.86
CA HIS A 152 8.37 -16.23 1.22
C HIS A 152 7.47 -15.15 1.81
N LEU A 153 6.27 -14.96 1.23
CA LEU A 153 5.26 -14.05 1.77
C LEU A 153 4.80 -14.50 3.18
N GLU A 154 4.62 -15.80 3.40
CA GLU A 154 4.44 -16.36 4.74
C GLU A 154 5.62 -16.01 5.66
N GLY A 155 6.86 -16.20 5.21
CA GLY A 155 8.06 -15.83 5.97
C GLY A 155 8.09 -14.35 6.35
N ALA A 156 7.63 -13.45 5.48
CA ALA A 156 7.49 -12.03 5.78
C ALA A 156 6.40 -11.78 6.85
N ALA A 157 5.24 -12.43 6.74
CA ALA A 157 4.18 -12.35 7.74
C ALA A 157 4.65 -12.89 9.11
N ARG A 158 5.40 -14.00 9.15
CA ARG A 158 6.00 -14.55 10.38
C ARG A 158 6.88 -13.52 11.10
N LYS A 159 7.69 -12.78 10.34
CA LYS A 159 8.57 -11.73 10.89
C LYS A 159 7.78 -10.59 11.51
N VAL A 160 6.68 -10.18 10.87
CA VAL A 160 5.76 -9.17 11.42
C VAL A 160 5.10 -9.70 12.69
N ALA A 161 4.57 -10.93 12.67
CA ALA A 161 3.93 -11.54 13.82
C ALA A 161 4.87 -11.64 15.03
N THR A 162 6.10 -12.13 14.79
CA THR A 162 7.13 -12.28 15.84
C THR A 162 7.53 -10.92 16.45
N ARG A 163 7.59 -9.86 15.64
CA ARG A 163 7.97 -8.51 16.13
C ARG A 163 6.98 -7.96 17.15
N HIS A 164 5.71 -8.33 17.03
CA HIS A 164 4.59 -7.77 17.80
C HIS A 164 3.94 -8.78 18.75
N ASP A 165 4.57 -9.93 18.94
CA ASP A 165 4.03 -11.06 19.71
C ASP A 165 2.60 -11.47 19.27
N ALA A 166 2.31 -11.35 17.97
CA ALA A 166 1.06 -11.78 17.37
C ALA A 166 1.05 -13.31 17.18
N THR A 167 -0.13 -13.92 17.31
CA THR A 167 -0.30 -15.33 16.97
C THR A 167 -0.51 -15.48 15.46
N MET A 168 -0.04 -16.60 14.89
CA MET A 168 -0.21 -16.84 13.46
C MET A 168 -0.31 -18.33 13.14
N ASP A 169 -1.38 -18.67 12.43
CA ASP A 169 -1.63 -19.99 11.86
C ASP A 169 -1.56 -19.95 10.33
N VAL A 170 -1.18 -21.06 9.71
CA VAL A 170 -1.08 -21.18 8.26
C VAL A 170 -1.69 -22.49 7.80
N THR A 171 -2.68 -22.42 6.90
CA THR A 171 -3.25 -23.60 6.23
C THR A 171 -2.61 -23.73 4.85
N THR A 172 -1.97 -24.86 4.52
CA THR A 172 -1.14 -25.00 3.32
C THR A 172 -1.55 -26.18 2.46
N GLY A 173 -1.51 -26.02 1.14
CA GLY A 173 -1.73 -27.11 0.18
C GLY A 173 -3.09 -27.78 0.37
N ASP A 174 -3.12 -29.11 0.41
CA ASP A 174 -4.37 -29.87 0.49
C ASP A 174 -5.13 -29.68 1.81
N ASP A 175 -4.49 -29.17 2.88
CA ASP A 175 -5.20 -28.80 4.12
C ASP A 175 -6.23 -27.68 3.89
N LEU A 176 -6.06 -26.88 2.83
CA LEU A 176 -7.06 -25.90 2.40
C LEU A 176 -8.39 -26.59 2.04
N LEU A 177 -8.35 -27.77 1.40
CA LEU A 177 -9.53 -28.53 1.02
C LEU A 177 -10.25 -29.06 2.28
N VAL A 178 -9.50 -29.55 3.27
CA VAL A 178 -10.04 -29.99 4.56
C VAL A 178 -10.76 -28.84 5.27
N ARG A 179 -10.23 -27.62 5.12
CA ARG A 179 -10.79 -26.39 5.68
C ARG A 179 -11.91 -25.76 4.83
N GLY A 180 -12.26 -26.34 3.69
CA GLY A 180 -13.29 -25.81 2.77
C GLY A 180 -12.86 -24.59 1.95
N LEU A 181 -11.56 -24.25 1.96
CA LEU A 181 -10.96 -23.13 1.22
C LEU A 181 -10.58 -23.57 -0.20
N ASN A 182 -11.56 -24.12 -0.92
CA ASN A 182 -11.33 -24.84 -2.17
C ASN A 182 -10.91 -23.91 -3.31
N ILE A 183 -11.35 -22.65 -3.30
CA ILE A 183 -11.03 -21.70 -4.37
C ILE A 183 -9.59 -21.22 -4.24
N ILE A 184 -9.11 -20.96 -3.03
CA ILE A 184 -7.69 -20.65 -2.77
C ILE A 184 -6.80 -21.79 -3.28
N HIS A 185 -7.17 -23.04 -2.97
CA HIS A 185 -6.46 -24.23 -3.47
C HIS A 185 -6.46 -24.29 -5.00
N ALA A 186 -7.64 -24.18 -5.62
CA ALA A 186 -7.81 -24.32 -7.06
C ALA A 186 -6.99 -23.30 -7.86
N VAL A 187 -6.93 -22.04 -7.40
CA VAL A 187 -6.15 -20.99 -8.06
C VAL A 187 -4.65 -21.28 -7.98
N GLY A 188 -4.14 -21.65 -6.80
CA GLY A 188 -2.68 -21.75 -6.59
C GLY A 188 -2.07 -23.13 -6.82
N ARG A 189 -2.86 -24.21 -6.99
CA ARG A 189 -2.34 -25.59 -7.11
C ARG A 189 -1.40 -25.83 -8.29
N ALA A 190 -1.41 -24.95 -9.30
CA ALA A 190 -0.56 -25.05 -10.47
C ALA A 190 0.89 -24.60 -10.23
N SER A 191 1.14 -23.85 -9.16
CA SER A 191 2.47 -23.39 -8.78
C SER A 191 3.33 -24.51 -8.19
N SER A 192 4.65 -24.35 -8.32
CA SER A 192 5.64 -25.15 -7.59
C SER A 192 5.65 -24.87 -6.08
N SER A 193 5.16 -23.70 -5.65
CA SER A 193 5.01 -23.33 -4.25
C SER A 193 3.55 -23.47 -3.84
N ALA A 194 3.27 -24.39 -2.92
CA ALA A 194 1.91 -24.71 -2.50
C ALA A 194 1.12 -23.44 -2.05
N PRO A 195 -0.17 -23.32 -2.45
CA PRO A 195 -1.05 -22.25 -1.98
C PRO A 195 -1.24 -22.34 -0.47
N ARG A 196 -1.53 -21.22 0.16
CA ARG A 196 -1.79 -21.17 1.61
C ARG A 196 -2.69 -20.01 1.99
N LEU A 197 -3.33 -20.15 3.15
CA LEU A 197 -3.97 -19.05 3.86
C LEU A 197 -3.15 -18.75 5.11
N ILE A 198 -2.66 -17.52 5.22
CA ILE A 198 -2.01 -16.98 6.42
C ILE A 198 -3.09 -16.30 7.26
N ASP A 199 -3.18 -16.66 8.56
CA ASP A 199 -4.12 -16.09 9.53
C ASP A 199 -3.33 -15.58 10.76
N MET A 200 -3.14 -14.26 10.86
CA MET A 200 -2.43 -13.62 11.97
C MET A 200 -3.42 -12.87 12.87
N ARG A 201 -3.23 -12.92 14.18
CA ARG A 201 -4.12 -12.29 15.16
C ARG A 201 -3.33 -11.55 16.23
N TRP A 202 -3.83 -10.37 16.61
CA TRP A 202 -3.22 -9.54 17.64
C TRP A 202 -4.27 -8.69 18.36
N GLY A 203 -3.96 -8.29 19.59
CA GLY A 203 -4.76 -7.34 20.38
C GLY A 203 -5.69 -7.98 21.41
N ASP A 204 -6.29 -7.13 22.23
CA ASP A 204 -7.17 -7.54 23.33
C ASP A 204 -8.47 -8.16 22.77
N PRO A 205 -8.90 -9.38 23.18
CA PRO A 205 -10.15 -9.98 22.74
C PRO A 205 -11.41 -9.14 22.98
N SER A 206 -11.38 -8.18 23.90
CA SER A 206 -12.47 -7.25 24.23
C SER A 206 -12.47 -5.97 23.39
N SER A 207 -11.38 -5.67 22.68
CA SER A 207 -11.31 -4.54 21.76
C SER A 207 -12.16 -4.75 20.50
N PRO A 208 -12.56 -3.67 19.82
CA PRO A 208 -13.26 -3.76 18.54
C PRO A 208 -12.52 -4.64 17.54
N ALA A 209 -13.22 -5.64 17.01
CA ALA A 209 -12.66 -6.60 16.07
C ALA A 209 -12.63 -6.04 14.64
N ILE A 210 -11.45 -6.02 14.03
CA ILE A 210 -11.23 -5.58 12.65
C ILE A 210 -10.50 -6.68 11.90
N THR A 211 -11.01 -7.07 10.73
CA THR A 211 -10.32 -8.06 9.88
C THR A 211 -9.75 -7.37 8.64
N LEU A 212 -8.44 -7.49 8.45
CA LEU A 212 -7.73 -7.03 7.25
C LEU A 212 -7.53 -8.22 6.30
N VAL A 213 -7.86 -8.07 5.03
CA VAL A 213 -7.73 -9.13 4.02
C VAL A 213 -6.89 -8.65 2.83
N GLY A 214 -5.80 -9.33 2.51
CA GLY A 214 -4.88 -8.88 1.46
C GLY A 214 -4.73 -9.89 0.32
N LYS A 215 -5.00 -9.48 -0.93
CA LYS A 215 -4.73 -10.30 -2.13
C LYS A 215 -3.24 -10.66 -2.17
N GLY A 216 -2.91 -11.96 -2.07
CA GLY A 216 -1.55 -12.49 -2.03
C GLY A 216 -1.14 -13.26 -3.29
N VAL A 217 -1.48 -12.78 -4.49
CA VAL A 217 -1.03 -13.41 -5.74
C VAL A 217 0.43 -13.02 -6.01
N CYS A 218 1.36 -13.88 -5.59
CA CYS A 218 2.80 -13.63 -5.64
C CYS A 218 3.35 -13.46 -7.06
N PHE A 219 2.67 -14.09 -8.02
CA PHE A 219 2.82 -13.83 -9.44
C PHE A 219 1.58 -14.30 -10.18
N ASP A 220 1.25 -13.56 -11.23
CA ASP A 220 0.05 -13.76 -12.01
C ASP A 220 0.39 -13.85 -13.50
N SER A 221 0.37 -15.06 -14.04
CA SER A 221 0.45 -15.26 -15.49
C SER A 221 -0.90 -15.03 -16.18
N GLY A 222 -1.99 -14.94 -15.40
CA GLY A 222 -3.38 -15.05 -15.81
C GLY A 222 -3.91 -16.47 -15.91
N GLY A 223 -3.12 -17.48 -15.54
CA GLY A 223 -3.49 -18.87 -15.73
C GLY A 223 -3.61 -19.20 -17.23
N LEU A 224 -4.61 -20.00 -17.60
CA LEU A 224 -4.83 -20.43 -18.99
C LEU A 224 -5.31 -19.29 -19.91
N ASP A 225 -6.01 -18.30 -19.36
CA ASP A 225 -6.29 -17.02 -19.99
C ASP A 225 -5.06 -16.09 -19.90
N LEU A 226 -3.99 -16.52 -20.58
CA LEU A 226 -2.64 -15.97 -20.43
C LEU A 226 -2.57 -14.46 -20.73
N LYS A 227 -1.92 -13.70 -19.83
CA LYS A 227 -1.59 -12.30 -20.06
C LYS A 227 -0.62 -12.13 -21.22
N SER A 228 -0.72 -10.98 -21.91
CA SER A 228 0.32 -10.53 -22.82
C SER A 228 1.63 -10.23 -22.08
N HIS A 229 2.77 -10.28 -22.79
CA HIS A 229 4.09 -9.97 -22.23
C HIS A 229 4.13 -8.65 -21.44
N GLY A 230 3.58 -7.57 -22.01
CA GLY A 230 3.58 -6.25 -21.38
C GLY A 230 2.76 -6.22 -20.09
N ASN A 231 1.60 -6.89 -20.09
CA ASN A 231 0.74 -6.96 -18.90
C ASN A 231 1.33 -7.86 -17.81
N MET A 232 2.10 -8.88 -18.19
CA MET A 232 2.74 -9.81 -17.26
C MET A 232 4.00 -9.24 -16.59
N ARG A 233 4.70 -8.31 -17.24
CA ARG A 233 6.02 -7.79 -16.81
C ARG A 233 6.07 -7.24 -15.37
N LEU A 234 4.95 -6.72 -14.86
CA LEU A 234 4.85 -6.15 -13.52
C LEU A 234 4.10 -7.06 -12.54
N MET A 235 3.71 -8.28 -12.91
CA MET A 235 2.83 -9.12 -12.09
C MET A 235 3.44 -9.68 -10.81
N LYS A 236 4.75 -9.45 -10.56
CA LYS A 236 5.31 -9.58 -9.20
C LYS A 236 4.60 -8.69 -8.17
N LYS A 237 3.98 -7.59 -8.63
CA LYS A 237 3.25 -6.66 -7.76
C LYS A 237 1.87 -7.16 -7.35
N ASP A 238 1.41 -8.29 -7.88
CA ASP A 238 0.02 -8.72 -7.73
C ASP A 238 -0.33 -9.25 -6.32
N MET A 239 0.67 -9.26 -5.44
CA MET A 239 0.60 -9.44 -4.00
C MET A 239 0.63 -8.11 -3.24
N GLY A 240 0.47 -6.97 -3.93
CA GLY A 240 0.52 -5.64 -3.33
C GLY A 240 -0.58 -5.38 -2.31
N GLY A 241 -1.71 -6.08 -2.45
CA GLY A 241 -2.78 -6.10 -1.45
C GLY A 241 -2.32 -6.71 -0.12
N ALA A 242 -1.72 -7.89 -0.17
CA ALA A 242 -1.09 -8.53 0.99
C ALA A 242 0.03 -7.68 1.61
N ALA A 243 0.88 -7.08 0.78
CA ALA A 243 1.96 -6.20 1.25
C ALA A 243 1.41 -4.97 2.00
N THR A 244 0.34 -4.36 1.47
CA THR A 244 -0.31 -3.19 2.09
C THR A 244 -0.98 -3.57 3.41
N VAL A 245 -1.67 -4.71 3.47
CA VAL A 245 -2.30 -5.21 4.70
C VAL A 245 -1.26 -5.56 5.77
N LEU A 246 -0.14 -6.21 5.39
CA LEU A 246 0.96 -6.47 6.34
C LEU A 246 1.58 -5.17 6.85
N GLY A 247 1.79 -4.17 5.98
CA GLY A 247 2.28 -2.86 6.38
C GLY A 247 1.31 -2.14 7.33
N LEU A 248 0.01 -2.15 7.02
CA LEU A 248 -1.02 -1.54 7.87
C LEU A 248 -1.09 -2.24 9.23
N ALA A 249 -1.05 -3.58 9.25
CA ALA A 249 -1.03 -4.34 10.50
C ALA A 249 0.23 -4.04 11.34
N ASP A 250 1.41 -3.99 10.70
CA ASP A 250 2.66 -3.61 11.37
C ASP A 250 2.57 -2.21 11.98
N LEU A 251 1.95 -1.25 11.29
CA LEU A 251 1.75 0.10 11.78
C LEU A 251 0.76 0.16 12.95
N ILE A 252 -0.40 -0.51 12.84
CA ILE A 252 -1.41 -0.62 13.91
C ILE A 252 -0.78 -1.18 15.19
N MET A 253 -0.05 -2.29 15.08
CA MET A 253 0.60 -2.94 16.21
C MET A 253 1.74 -2.09 16.79
N SER A 254 2.56 -1.47 15.93
CA SER A 254 3.66 -0.57 16.36
C SER A 254 3.17 0.65 17.14
N ARG A 255 1.97 1.13 16.82
CA ARG A 255 1.34 2.27 17.50
C ARG A 255 0.37 1.85 18.61
N GLY A 256 0.20 0.55 18.84
CA GLY A 256 -0.60 0.03 19.95
C GLY A 256 -2.06 0.47 19.92
N LEU A 257 -2.65 0.58 18.72
CA LEU A 257 -4.07 0.96 18.61
C LEU A 257 -4.94 -0.04 19.39
N PRO A 258 -6.02 0.42 20.07
CA PRO A 258 -6.83 -0.40 20.97
C PRO A 258 -7.80 -1.31 20.20
N LEU A 259 -7.27 -2.13 19.29
CA LEU A 259 -8.01 -2.96 18.35
C LEU A 259 -7.68 -4.44 18.53
N ARG A 260 -8.66 -5.30 18.26
CA ARG A 260 -8.45 -6.72 18.01
C ARG A 260 -8.33 -6.92 16.51
N ILE A 261 -7.13 -7.12 15.99
CA ILE A 261 -6.92 -7.31 14.55
C ILE A 261 -6.79 -8.79 14.18
N ARG A 262 -7.40 -9.16 13.07
CA ARG A 262 -7.14 -10.39 12.34
C ARG A 262 -6.64 -10.03 10.95
N VAL A 263 -5.62 -10.71 10.46
CA VAL A 263 -5.05 -10.50 9.12
C VAL A 263 -5.14 -11.81 8.36
N LEU A 264 -5.85 -11.80 7.24
CA LEU A 264 -6.01 -12.95 6.35
C LEU A 264 -5.34 -12.66 5.00
N ILE A 265 -4.41 -13.52 4.61
CA ILE A 265 -3.72 -13.41 3.33
C ILE A 265 -3.81 -14.77 2.61
N PRO A 266 -4.70 -14.91 1.61
CA PRO A 266 -4.62 -16.01 0.67
C PRO A 266 -3.40 -15.80 -0.23
N ALA A 267 -2.36 -16.59 -0.02
CA ALA A 267 -1.09 -16.51 -0.75
C ALA A 267 -1.00 -17.63 -1.79
N VAL A 268 -0.93 -17.25 -3.06
CA VAL A 268 -0.93 -18.16 -4.22
C VAL A 268 0.02 -17.65 -5.31
N GLU A 269 0.29 -18.47 -6.29
CA GLU A 269 0.78 -18.04 -7.61
C GLU A 269 -0.19 -18.59 -8.65
N ASN A 270 -0.69 -17.73 -9.55
CA ASN A 270 -1.57 -18.12 -10.63
C ASN A 270 -0.71 -18.53 -11.84
N ALA A 271 -0.46 -19.82 -11.96
CA ALA A 271 0.49 -20.40 -12.90
C ALA A 271 -0.17 -21.22 -14.01
N VAL A 272 0.57 -21.41 -15.11
CA VAL A 272 0.21 -22.35 -16.18
C VAL A 272 0.88 -23.69 -15.92
N SER A 273 0.07 -24.72 -15.72
CA SER A 273 0.53 -26.11 -15.58
C SER A 273 -0.60 -27.08 -15.95
N ALA A 274 -0.29 -28.37 -16.05
CA ALA A 274 -1.26 -29.42 -16.41
C ALA A 274 -2.46 -29.49 -15.44
N ASN A 275 -2.25 -29.12 -14.18
CA ASN A 275 -3.27 -29.09 -13.14
C ASN A 275 -3.88 -27.68 -12.90
N ALA A 276 -3.67 -26.70 -13.80
CA ALA A 276 -4.36 -25.41 -13.70
C ALA A 276 -5.89 -25.56 -13.74
N PHE A 277 -6.60 -24.65 -13.06
CA PHE A 277 -8.05 -24.50 -13.21
C PHE A 277 -8.36 -23.85 -14.58
N ARG A 278 -9.58 -24.02 -15.07
CA ARG A 278 -9.92 -23.76 -16.48
C ARG A 278 -11.17 -22.88 -16.60
N PRO A 279 -11.31 -22.12 -17.71
CA PRO A 279 -12.60 -21.58 -18.10
C PRO A 279 -13.66 -22.70 -18.20
N GLY A 280 -14.84 -22.44 -17.64
CA GLY A 280 -15.95 -23.39 -17.52
C GLY A 280 -15.88 -24.31 -16.30
N ASP A 281 -14.78 -24.33 -15.54
CA ASP A 281 -14.78 -25.00 -14.23
C ASP A 281 -15.81 -24.32 -13.30
N VAL A 282 -16.41 -25.10 -12.39
CA VAL A 282 -17.26 -24.58 -11.31
C VAL A 282 -16.58 -24.92 -9.99
N LEU A 283 -16.26 -23.88 -9.21
CA LEU A 283 -15.60 -24.03 -7.92
C LEU A 283 -16.57 -23.76 -6.77
N HIS A 284 -16.38 -24.47 -5.64
CA HIS A 284 -17.17 -24.28 -4.43
C HIS A 284 -16.44 -23.36 -3.46
N SER A 285 -17.02 -22.19 -3.20
CA SER A 285 -16.50 -21.24 -2.21
C SER A 285 -16.71 -21.73 -0.78
N TYR A 286 -15.96 -21.14 0.14
CA TYR A 286 -16.10 -21.35 1.58
C TYR A 286 -17.52 -21.03 2.10
N LEU A 287 -18.18 -20.03 1.52
CA LEU A 287 -19.58 -19.67 1.83
C LEU A 287 -20.60 -20.70 1.31
N GLY A 288 -20.16 -21.70 0.54
CA GLY A 288 -21.01 -22.72 -0.08
C GLY A 288 -21.60 -22.32 -1.45
N LEU A 289 -21.34 -21.10 -1.93
CA LEU A 289 -21.73 -20.68 -3.27
C LEU A 289 -20.85 -21.35 -4.34
N THR A 290 -21.44 -21.64 -5.48
CA THR A 290 -20.75 -22.11 -6.68
C THR A 290 -20.34 -20.95 -7.58
N VAL A 291 -19.09 -20.95 -8.04
CA VAL A 291 -18.51 -19.91 -8.91
C VAL A 291 -18.07 -20.54 -10.23
N GLU A 292 -18.71 -20.14 -11.33
CA GLU A 292 -18.27 -20.48 -12.69
C GLU A 292 -17.07 -19.60 -13.07
N ILE A 293 -16.04 -20.23 -13.64
CA ILE A 293 -14.83 -19.57 -14.11
C ILE A 293 -15.04 -19.14 -15.55
N ASP A 294 -15.20 -17.85 -15.78
CA ASP A 294 -15.19 -17.26 -17.14
C ASP A 294 -13.77 -16.91 -17.56
N ASN A 295 -12.99 -16.33 -16.64
CA ASN A 295 -11.63 -15.87 -16.92
C ASN A 295 -10.68 -16.23 -15.76
N THR A 296 -9.63 -17.00 -16.04
CA THR A 296 -8.62 -17.40 -15.05
C THR A 296 -7.69 -16.25 -14.62
N ASP A 297 -7.71 -15.12 -15.35
CA ASP A 297 -7.02 -13.85 -15.03
C ASP A 297 -7.84 -12.94 -14.07
N ALA A 298 -9.01 -13.42 -13.65
CA ALA A 298 -9.82 -12.81 -12.61
C ALA A 298 -9.75 -13.66 -11.32
N GLU A 299 -8.54 -14.09 -10.97
CA GLU A 299 -8.22 -14.97 -9.83
C GLU A 299 -8.16 -14.24 -8.49
N GLY A 300 -7.79 -12.96 -8.47
CA GLY A 300 -7.64 -12.23 -7.23
C GLY A 300 -8.92 -12.19 -6.40
N ARG A 301 -10.06 -11.98 -7.07
CA ARG A 301 -11.38 -12.00 -6.41
C ARG A 301 -11.78 -13.40 -5.96
N LEU A 302 -11.33 -14.44 -6.67
CA LEU A 302 -11.59 -15.83 -6.32
C LEU A 302 -10.91 -16.19 -5.00
N ILE A 303 -9.63 -15.90 -4.84
CA ILE A 303 -8.95 -16.22 -3.58
C ILE A 303 -9.44 -15.35 -2.41
N LEU A 304 -9.88 -14.11 -2.70
CA LEU A 304 -10.44 -13.23 -1.70
C LEU A 304 -11.83 -13.67 -1.24
N CYS A 305 -12.66 -14.29 -2.08
CA CYS A 305 -14.00 -14.66 -1.66
C CYS A 305 -14.02 -15.68 -0.51
N ASP A 306 -13.13 -16.67 -0.55
CA ASP A 306 -12.93 -17.61 0.56
C ASP A 306 -12.44 -16.90 1.83
N ALA A 307 -11.46 -15.99 1.68
CA ALA A 307 -10.90 -15.26 2.82
C ALA A 307 -11.89 -14.26 3.44
N LEU A 308 -12.70 -13.57 2.63
CA LEU A 308 -13.75 -12.65 3.07
C LEU A 308 -14.89 -13.39 3.75
N ALA A 309 -15.33 -14.54 3.20
CA ALA A 309 -16.34 -15.36 3.85
C ALA A 309 -15.86 -15.88 5.22
N LEU A 310 -14.61 -16.35 5.31
CA LEU A 310 -13.99 -16.73 6.58
C LEU A 310 -13.83 -15.55 7.56
N ALA A 311 -13.58 -14.34 7.07
CA ALA A 311 -13.54 -13.14 7.89
C ALA A 311 -14.92 -12.80 8.47
N ALA A 312 -15.97 -12.89 7.64
CA ALA A 312 -17.33 -12.54 7.99
C ALA A 312 -17.96 -13.47 9.04
N GLU A 313 -17.51 -14.73 9.14
CA GLU A 313 -17.97 -15.68 10.17
C GLU A 313 -17.80 -15.14 11.61
N GLU A 314 -16.76 -14.33 11.85
CA GLU A 314 -16.51 -13.74 13.17
C GLU A 314 -17.36 -12.49 13.45
N ASN A 315 -18.18 -12.04 12.49
CA ASN A 315 -18.96 -10.81 12.56
C ASN A 315 -18.16 -9.62 13.10
N PRO A 316 -16.99 -9.28 12.50
CA PRO A 316 -16.17 -8.19 12.99
C PRO A 316 -16.88 -6.84 12.84
N ALA A 317 -16.39 -5.81 13.53
CA ALA A 317 -16.92 -4.45 13.41
C ALA A 317 -16.74 -3.89 11.99
N MET A 318 -15.68 -4.31 11.28
CA MET A 318 -15.55 -4.14 9.83
C MET A 318 -14.53 -5.11 9.23
N ILE A 319 -14.64 -5.30 7.91
CA ILE A 319 -13.65 -5.95 7.07
C ILE A 319 -13.03 -4.90 6.15
N ILE A 320 -11.71 -4.89 6.04
CA ILE A 320 -10.97 -4.03 5.12
C ILE A 320 -10.14 -4.93 4.22
N ASP A 321 -10.36 -4.87 2.91
CA ASP A 321 -9.54 -5.62 1.97
C ASP A 321 -8.80 -4.74 0.96
N TYR A 322 -7.58 -5.17 0.63
CA TYR A 322 -6.73 -4.54 -0.38
C TYR A 322 -6.39 -5.55 -1.46
N ALA A 323 -6.50 -5.11 -2.71
CA ALA A 323 -6.17 -5.94 -3.85
C ALA A 323 -5.65 -5.13 -5.02
N THR A 324 -4.65 -5.66 -5.71
CA THR A 324 -4.28 -5.20 -7.06
C THR A 324 -5.23 -5.82 -8.08
N LEU A 325 -6.51 -5.47 -8.01
CA LEU A 325 -7.57 -6.34 -8.49
C LEU A 325 -7.85 -6.20 -9.98
N THR A 326 -7.92 -4.97 -10.51
CA THR A 326 -8.41 -4.78 -11.89
C THR A 326 -7.55 -3.86 -12.76
N GLY A 327 -7.49 -4.19 -14.06
CA GLY A 327 -7.11 -3.22 -15.10
C GLY A 327 -8.08 -2.04 -15.19
N ALA A 328 -9.37 -2.31 -14.97
CA ALA A 328 -10.44 -1.34 -15.14
C ALA A 328 -10.36 -0.16 -14.16
N ALA A 329 -10.01 -0.37 -12.88
CA ALA A 329 -9.85 0.71 -11.92
C ALA A 329 -8.73 1.68 -12.36
N ARG A 330 -7.63 1.13 -12.88
CA ARG A 330 -6.49 1.91 -13.40
C ARG A 330 -6.84 2.70 -14.64
N SER A 331 -7.68 2.13 -15.52
CA SER A 331 -8.21 2.86 -16.68
C SER A 331 -9.18 3.98 -16.26
N ALA A 332 -9.90 3.83 -15.15
CA ALA A 332 -10.87 4.82 -14.67
C ALA A 332 -10.21 5.98 -13.90
N LEU A 333 -9.27 5.68 -12.99
CA LEU A 333 -8.71 6.65 -12.03
C LEU A 333 -7.22 6.94 -12.21
N GLY A 334 -6.55 6.26 -13.13
CA GLY A 334 -5.09 6.32 -13.27
C GLY A 334 -4.36 5.39 -12.30
N THR A 335 -3.06 5.60 -12.12
CA THR A 335 -2.20 4.69 -11.34
C THR A 335 -1.93 5.15 -9.92
N GLU A 336 -2.19 6.43 -9.64
CA GLU A 336 -1.82 7.09 -8.40
C GLU A 336 -3.02 7.24 -7.43
N LEU A 337 -4.25 6.97 -7.89
CA LEU A 337 -5.48 7.14 -7.11
C LEU A 337 -6.22 5.79 -6.96
N PRO A 338 -6.19 5.16 -5.78
CA PRO A 338 -6.94 3.95 -5.48
C PRO A 338 -8.45 4.12 -5.66
N ALA A 339 -9.10 3.09 -6.21
CA ALA A 339 -10.55 2.98 -6.16
C ALA A 339 -10.95 2.34 -4.82
N MET A 340 -11.79 3.02 -4.06
CA MET A 340 -12.38 2.52 -2.82
C MET A 340 -13.86 2.19 -3.05
N PHE A 341 -14.30 1.03 -2.58
CA PHE A 341 -15.70 0.62 -2.54
C PHE A 341 -16.09 0.38 -1.09
N SER A 342 -17.37 0.61 -0.77
CA SER A 342 -17.89 0.41 0.59
C SER A 342 -19.38 0.13 0.54
N ASN A 343 -19.84 -0.81 1.37
CA ASN A 343 -21.27 -1.02 1.64
C ASN A 343 -21.82 -0.07 2.72
N SER A 344 -20.98 0.81 3.27
CA SER A 344 -21.36 1.83 4.25
C SER A 344 -20.92 3.23 3.78
N ASP A 345 -21.89 4.14 3.66
CA ASP A 345 -21.65 5.54 3.31
C ASP A 345 -20.80 6.25 4.37
N ASP A 346 -21.12 6.03 5.64
CA ASP A 346 -20.41 6.65 6.78
C ASP A 346 -18.94 6.23 6.83
N LEU A 347 -18.66 4.93 6.64
CA LEU A 347 -17.28 4.44 6.59
C LEU A 347 -16.52 5.05 5.41
N ALA A 348 -17.15 5.10 4.24
CA ALA A 348 -16.52 5.65 3.05
C ALA A 348 -16.15 7.12 3.23
N GLN A 349 -17.07 7.92 3.79
CA GLN A 349 -16.82 9.35 4.02
C GLN A 349 -15.70 9.56 5.05
N ALA A 350 -15.72 8.82 6.16
CA ALA A 350 -14.69 8.96 7.20
C ALA A 350 -13.28 8.62 6.69
N VAL A 351 -13.14 7.66 5.78
CA VAL A 351 -11.86 7.34 5.14
C VAL A 351 -11.43 8.46 4.20
N ILE A 352 -12.34 9.02 3.41
CA ILE A 352 -12.02 10.15 2.50
C ILE A 352 -11.51 11.35 3.30
N ASP A 353 -12.16 11.68 4.41
CA ASP A 353 -11.76 12.81 5.26
C ASP A 353 -10.37 12.58 5.88
N SER A 354 -10.07 11.34 6.26
CA SER A 354 -8.76 10.92 6.80
C SER A 354 -7.68 10.93 5.71
N ALA A 355 -8.00 10.47 4.51
CA ALA A 355 -7.12 10.50 3.34
C ALA A 355 -6.67 11.92 2.99
N LEU A 356 -7.61 12.89 3.01
CA LEU A 356 -7.33 14.29 2.73
C LEU A 356 -6.36 14.90 3.75
N SER A 357 -6.52 14.59 5.05
CA SER A 357 -5.68 15.18 6.10
C SER A 357 -4.24 14.66 6.10
N VAL A 358 -4.01 13.45 5.58
CA VAL A 358 -2.66 12.88 5.52
C VAL A 358 -2.06 12.89 4.12
N GLU A 359 -2.75 13.41 3.12
CA GLU A 359 -2.29 13.46 1.72
C GLU A 359 -2.04 12.06 1.11
N ASP A 360 -2.88 11.09 1.45
CA ASP A 360 -2.87 9.73 0.87
C ASP A 360 -4.24 9.47 0.20
N PRO A 361 -4.44 9.93 -1.04
CA PRO A 361 -5.76 10.10 -1.62
C PRO A 361 -6.43 8.76 -1.93
N VAL A 362 -7.75 8.73 -1.83
CA VAL A 362 -8.62 7.63 -2.26
C VAL A 362 -9.84 8.19 -2.99
N TRP A 363 -10.44 7.41 -3.89
CA TRP A 363 -11.67 7.81 -4.56
C TRP A 363 -12.75 6.76 -4.42
N ARG A 364 -13.93 7.18 -3.94
CA ARG A 364 -15.07 6.27 -3.81
C ARG A 364 -15.69 5.97 -5.17
N MET A 365 -15.71 4.71 -5.53
CA MET A 365 -16.46 4.16 -6.66
C MET A 365 -17.76 3.52 -6.16
N PRO A 366 -18.83 3.50 -6.96
CA PRO A 366 -20.13 3.00 -6.53
C PRO A 366 -20.22 1.46 -6.57
N LEU A 367 -20.96 0.88 -5.63
CA LEU A 367 -21.49 -0.49 -5.74
C LEU A 367 -22.83 -0.46 -6.47
N TYR A 368 -22.79 -0.18 -7.78
CA TYR A 368 -24.01 0.00 -8.58
C TYR A 368 -24.74 -1.34 -8.80
N SER A 369 -25.81 -1.56 -8.05
CA SER A 369 -26.47 -2.86 -7.89
C SER A 369 -26.96 -3.52 -9.18
N ASP A 370 -27.39 -2.74 -10.19
CA ASP A 370 -27.88 -3.32 -11.46
C ASP A 370 -26.78 -4.11 -12.18
N TYR A 371 -25.49 -3.80 -11.95
CA TYR A 371 -24.39 -4.53 -12.57
C TYR A 371 -24.22 -5.95 -12.02
N ARG A 372 -24.93 -6.32 -10.94
CA ARG A 372 -25.00 -7.73 -10.50
C ARG A 372 -25.58 -8.65 -11.58
N MET A 373 -26.38 -8.13 -12.50
CA MET A 373 -26.88 -8.90 -13.65
C MET A 373 -25.74 -9.44 -14.54
N LEU A 374 -24.60 -8.73 -14.59
CA LEU A 374 -23.43 -9.11 -15.38
C LEU A 374 -22.67 -10.29 -14.77
N LEU A 375 -22.91 -10.59 -13.49
CA LEU A 375 -22.29 -11.69 -12.75
C LEU A 375 -23.18 -12.94 -12.71
N LYS A 376 -24.29 -12.96 -13.46
CA LYS A 376 -25.18 -14.11 -13.51
C LYS A 376 -24.56 -15.23 -14.36
N SER A 377 -24.35 -16.39 -13.73
CA SER A 377 -23.99 -17.63 -14.43
C SER A 377 -25.24 -18.38 -14.91
N LYS A 378 -25.08 -19.20 -15.94
CA LYS A 378 -26.12 -20.16 -16.41
C LYS A 378 -25.95 -21.55 -15.78
N ILE A 379 -24.83 -21.81 -15.10
CA ILE A 379 -24.42 -23.12 -14.58
C ILE A 379 -24.28 -23.08 -13.05
N ALA A 380 -23.69 -22.02 -12.52
CA ALA A 380 -23.39 -21.80 -11.11
C ALA A 380 -24.18 -20.61 -10.53
N ASP A 381 -23.97 -20.30 -9.25
CA ASP A 381 -24.64 -19.18 -8.57
C ASP A 381 -24.15 -17.81 -9.05
N ILE A 382 -22.88 -17.73 -9.47
CA ILE A 382 -22.21 -16.51 -9.92
C ILE A 382 -21.07 -16.85 -10.89
N VAL A 383 -20.75 -15.93 -11.80
CA VAL A 383 -19.53 -16.00 -12.63
C VAL A 383 -18.44 -15.08 -12.07
N ASN A 384 -17.18 -15.48 -12.11
CA ASN A 384 -16.10 -14.67 -11.54
C ASN A 384 -15.84 -13.39 -12.35
N SER A 385 -16.00 -13.43 -13.66
CA SER A 385 -15.77 -12.30 -14.57
C SER A 385 -17.04 -11.96 -15.35
N ALA A 386 -17.34 -10.68 -15.48
CA ALA A 386 -18.42 -10.22 -16.34
C ALA A 386 -17.99 -10.34 -17.80
N ASN A 387 -18.85 -10.89 -18.66
CA ASN A 387 -18.65 -10.91 -20.11
C ASN A 387 -18.98 -9.53 -20.74
N SER A 388 -18.29 -8.50 -20.27
CA SER A 388 -18.42 -7.11 -20.71
C SER A 388 -17.08 -6.40 -20.47
N PRO A 389 -16.58 -5.61 -21.43
CA PRO A 389 -15.39 -4.78 -21.22
C PRO A 389 -15.65 -3.57 -20.31
N TYR A 390 -16.91 -3.31 -19.95
CA TYR A 390 -17.33 -2.13 -19.17
C TYR A 390 -17.68 -2.49 -17.73
N GLY A 391 -17.41 -1.55 -16.82
CA GLY A 391 -17.77 -1.72 -15.40
C GLY A 391 -16.90 -2.73 -14.65
N GLY A 392 -15.70 -3.05 -15.15
CA GLY A 392 -14.84 -4.10 -14.58
C GLY A 392 -14.49 -3.92 -13.10
N ALA A 393 -14.22 -2.69 -12.65
CA ALA A 393 -13.92 -2.42 -11.24
C ALA A 393 -15.17 -2.62 -10.35
N ILE A 394 -16.32 -2.12 -10.80
CA ILE A 394 -17.59 -2.23 -10.07
C ILE A 394 -18.04 -3.69 -9.99
N THR A 395 -17.97 -4.44 -11.09
CA THR A 395 -18.34 -5.87 -11.11
C THR A 395 -17.41 -6.72 -10.25
N ALA A 396 -16.12 -6.38 -10.16
CA ALA A 396 -15.19 -7.03 -9.23
C ALA A 396 -15.58 -6.77 -7.77
N ALA A 397 -15.89 -5.51 -7.41
CA ALA A 397 -16.32 -5.15 -6.07
C ALA A 397 -17.67 -5.81 -5.71
N LEU A 398 -18.66 -5.81 -6.61
CA LEU A 398 -19.94 -6.49 -6.41
C LEU A 398 -19.80 -8.01 -6.25
N PHE A 399 -18.81 -8.61 -6.90
CA PHE A 399 -18.47 -10.02 -6.69
C PHE A 399 -18.01 -10.24 -5.24
N LEU A 400 -17.07 -9.42 -4.74
CA LEU A 400 -16.54 -9.51 -3.37
C LEU A 400 -17.60 -9.22 -2.31
N GLU A 401 -18.45 -8.21 -2.53
CA GLU A 401 -19.54 -7.81 -1.63
C GLU A 401 -20.44 -9.00 -1.25
N ARG A 402 -20.62 -9.95 -2.17
CA ARG A 402 -21.46 -11.14 -1.95
C ARG A 402 -20.91 -12.07 -0.87
N PHE A 403 -19.63 -11.98 -0.54
CA PHE A 403 -18.94 -12.85 0.42
C PHE A 403 -18.70 -12.21 1.78
N VAL A 404 -18.98 -10.91 1.94
CA VAL A 404 -18.92 -10.21 3.24
C VAL A 404 -20.27 -10.14 3.95
N GLY A 405 -21.37 -10.34 3.23
CA GLY A 405 -22.72 -10.25 3.78
C GLY A 405 -23.05 -8.84 4.27
N GLU A 406 -23.59 -8.74 5.49
CA GLU A 406 -24.00 -7.47 6.11
C GLU A 406 -22.86 -6.82 6.95
N VAL A 407 -21.68 -7.44 7.01
CA VAL A 407 -20.55 -6.88 7.77
C VAL A 407 -20.09 -5.58 7.11
N PRO A 408 -19.90 -4.48 7.85
CA PRO A 408 -19.38 -3.24 7.28
C PRO A 408 -18.03 -3.49 6.59
N TRP A 409 -17.90 -3.03 5.34
CA TRP A 409 -16.83 -3.48 4.47
C TRP A 409 -16.27 -2.34 3.63
N LEU A 410 -14.93 -2.30 3.54
CA LEU A 410 -14.16 -1.41 2.67
C LEU A 410 -13.26 -2.26 1.76
N HIS A 411 -13.30 -1.99 0.46
CA HIS A 411 -12.43 -2.60 -0.53
C HIS A 411 -11.59 -1.56 -1.26
N PHE A 412 -10.29 -1.78 -1.34
CA PHE A 412 -9.35 -0.94 -2.06
C PHE A 412 -8.77 -1.70 -3.26
N ASP A 413 -9.13 -1.26 -4.48
CA ASP A 413 -8.47 -1.67 -5.71
C ASP A 413 -7.30 -0.71 -5.98
N ILE A 414 -6.08 -1.20 -5.74
CA ILE A 414 -4.83 -0.44 -5.74
C ILE A 414 -3.95 -0.80 -6.94
N MET A 415 -3.12 0.14 -7.40
CA MET A 415 -2.06 -0.18 -8.37
C MET A 415 -0.91 -0.95 -7.71
N GLY A 416 -0.55 -0.58 -6.47
CA GLY A 416 0.59 -1.13 -5.74
C GLY A 416 1.94 -0.77 -6.38
N TRP A 417 2.01 0.26 -7.23
CA TRP A 417 3.22 0.58 -8.01
C TRP A 417 3.24 2.02 -8.52
N ASN A 418 4.37 2.71 -8.36
CA ASN A 418 4.67 3.98 -9.00
C ASN A 418 5.33 3.76 -10.37
N LEU A 419 4.66 4.16 -11.46
CA LEU A 419 5.20 4.07 -12.83
C LEU A 419 6.30 5.10 -13.13
N ARG A 420 6.35 6.18 -12.35
CA ARG A 420 7.36 7.23 -12.47
C ARG A 420 7.73 7.72 -11.08
N LYS A 421 8.95 8.22 -10.96
CA LYS A 421 9.38 8.96 -9.78
C LYS A 421 8.52 10.23 -9.59
N ARG A 422 8.05 10.46 -8.37
CA ARG A 422 7.51 11.74 -7.87
C ARG A 422 8.17 12.05 -6.52
N PRO A 423 8.15 13.29 -6.00
CA PRO A 423 8.65 13.60 -4.66
C PRO A 423 8.06 12.64 -3.61
N ALA A 424 8.90 12.05 -2.76
CA ALA A 424 8.54 11.03 -1.76
C ALA A 424 8.07 9.66 -2.31
N HIS A 425 7.89 9.54 -3.63
CA HIS A 425 7.35 8.35 -4.29
C HIS A 425 8.34 7.84 -5.36
N PRO A 426 9.35 7.05 -4.95
CA PRO A 426 10.26 6.42 -5.90
C PRO A 426 9.50 5.45 -6.82
N GLU A 427 10.02 5.28 -8.04
CA GLU A 427 9.51 4.28 -8.99
C GLU A 427 9.68 2.87 -8.41
N GLY A 428 8.66 2.01 -8.57
CA GLY A 428 8.64 0.67 -7.98
C GLY A 428 7.38 0.39 -7.18
N GLY A 429 7.42 -0.63 -6.33
CA GLY A 429 6.35 -0.94 -5.39
C GLY A 429 5.99 0.24 -4.50
N GLU A 430 4.72 0.36 -4.15
CA GLU A 430 4.22 1.47 -3.34
C GLU A 430 3.04 1.05 -2.46
N ALA A 431 3.02 1.57 -1.23
CA ALA A 431 1.86 1.48 -0.35
C ALA A 431 0.87 2.59 -0.71
N MET A 432 -0.39 2.22 -0.94
CA MET A 432 -1.44 3.16 -1.32
C MET A 432 -2.60 3.05 -0.33
N ALA A 433 -3.19 4.19 0.07
CA ALA A 433 -4.28 4.27 1.04
C ALA A 433 -3.96 3.67 2.44
N LEU A 434 -2.70 3.32 2.70
CA LEU A 434 -2.25 2.76 3.99
C LEU A 434 -2.30 3.83 5.08
N ARG A 435 -1.80 5.03 4.79
CA ARG A 435 -1.79 6.13 5.77
C ARG A 435 -3.19 6.67 5.97
N ALA A 436 -3.99 6.74 4.91
CA ALA A 436 -5.41 7.10 4.99
C ALA A 436 -6.19 6.16 5.94
N MET A 437 -6.02 4.84 5.78
CA MET A 437 -6.70 3.88 6.65
C MET A 437 -6.16 3.87 8.07
N PHE A 438 -4.86 4.04 8.26
CA PHE A 438 -4.30 4.17 9.60
C PHE A 438 -4.85 5.41 10.33
N GLU A 439 -4.87 6.57 9.68
CA GLU A 439 -5.44 7.80 10.23
C GLU A 439 -6.92 7.62 10.58
N PHE A 440 -7.70 7.00 9.69
CA PHE A 440 -9.10 6.70 9.95
C PHE A 440 -9.27 5.83 11.21
N LEU A 441 -8.51 4.73 11.32
CA LEU A 441 -8.59 3.84 12.47
C LEU A 441 -8.14 4.53 13.76
N GLN A 442 -7.09 5.35 13.70
CA GLN A 442 -6.60 6.13 14.83
C GLN A 442 -7.70 7.06 15.35
N ARG A 443 -8.23 7.96 14.51
CA ARG A 443 -9.32 8.87 14.88
C ARG A 443 -10.54 8.16 15.44
N ARG A 444 -10.92 7.05 14.80
CA ARG A 444 -12.11 6.27 15.16
C ARG A 444 -12.01 5.63 16.55
N TYR A 445 -10.81 5.20 16.96
CA TYR A 445 -10.63 4.31 18.11
C TYR A 445 -9.73 4.85 19.22
N THR A 446 -8.96 5.91 18.98
CA THR A 446 -8.20 6.63 20.02
C THR A 446 -8.84 7.96 20.38
N GLY A 447 -9.64 8.54 19.48
CA GLY A 447 -10.28 9.85 19.68
C GLY A 447 -9.33 11.04 19.58
N ASP A 448 -8.12 10.81 19.06
CA ASP A 448 -7.08 11.82 18.79
C ASP A 448 -7.12 12.34 17.35
#